data_AF-A0A1V2ZB26-F1
#
_entry.id   AF-A0A1V2ZB26-F1
#
_cell.length_a   1.000
_cell.length_b   1.000
_cell.length_c   1.000
_cell.angle_alpha   90.00
_cell.angle_beta   90.00
_cell.angle_gamma   90.00
#
_symmetry.space_group_name_H-M   'P 1'
#
loop_
_entity.id
_entity.type
_entity.pdbx_description
1 polymer ?
#
loop_
_entity_poly.entity_id
_entity_poly.type
_entity_poly.pdbx_seq_one_letter_code
_entity_poly.pdbx_strand_id
1 'polypeptide(L)' 'MSDHNGTLFRRGGTVRFVRWVSSRDGGWAPEILQGRYLERDDAGWLVEVDGTPTVLARDDWAVYR' A
#
# COMPACT_ATOMS: atom_id res chain seq x y z
N MET A 1 2.66 18.23 10.04
CA MET A 1 2.33 17.96 8.63
C MET A 1 0.97 17.29 8.63
N SER A 2 -0.02 17.90 7.99
CA SER A 2 -1.41 17.44 7.98
C SER A 2 -1.70 16.82 6.61
N ASP A 3 -2.02 15.53 6.63
CA ASP A 3 -2.17 14.66 5.47
C ASP A 3 -3.47 14.98 4.74
N HIS A 4 -3.38 15.56 3.54
CA HIS A 4 -4.51 16.08 2.75
C HIS A 4 -5.24 15.03 1.87
N ASN A 5 -5.00 13.72 2.03
CA ASN A 5 -5.87 12.69 1.42
C ASN A 5 -6.49 11.84 2.53
N GLY A 6 -7.81 11.82 2.57
CA GLY A 6 -8.69 11.35 3.66
C GLY A 6 -8.65 9.86 4.06
N THR A 7 -7.51 9.18 3.92
CA THR A 7 -7.32 7.84 4.51
C THR A 7 -6.41 7.96 5.73
N LEU A 8 -7.02 8.24 6.89
CA LEU A 8 -6.33 8.26 8.18
C LEU A 8 -6.12 6.83 8.67
N PHE A 9 -5.00 6.21 8.30
CA PHE A 9 -4.58 4.96 8.91
C PHE A 9 -3.95 5.24 10.27
N ARG A 10 -4.34 4.47 11.28
CA ARG A 10 -3.64 4.48 12.56
C ARG A 10 -2.27 3.82 12.37
N ARG A 11 -1.19 4.48 12.80
CA ARG A 11 0.15 3.87 12.87
C ARG A 11 0.10 2.57 13.68
N GLY A 12 0.68 1.50 13.14
CA GLY A 12 0.62 0.14 13.65
C GLY A 12 -0.64 -0.65 13.28
N GLY A 13 -1.64 0.00 12.67
CA GLY A 13 -2.85 -0.66 12.19
C GLY A 13 -2.60 -1.48 10.93
N THR A 14 -3.39 -2.55 10.76
CA THR A 14 -3.35 -3.36 9.55
C THR A 14 -4.01 -2.64 8.40
N VAL A 15 -3.33 -2.59 7.25
CA VAL A 15 -3.85 -2.04 5.99
C VAL A 15 -3.59 -3.04 4.88
N ARG A 16 -4.50 -3.09 3.91
CA ARG A 16 -4.36 -3.87 2.68
C ARG A 16 -4.18 -2.93 1.49
N PHE A 17 -3.30 -3.33 0.59
CA PHE A 17 -3.01 -2.65 -0.65
C PHE A 17 -3.24 -3.61 -1.81
N VAL A 18 -3.58 -3.03 -2.95
CA VAL A 18 -3.74 -3.73 -4.22
C VAL A 18 -2.94 -3.01 -5.30
N ARG A 19 -2.26 -3.78 -6.15
CA ARG A 19 -1.78 -3.31 -7.46
C ARG A 19 -2.23 -4.29 -8.54
N TRP A 20 -2.33 -3.80 -9.77
CA TRP A 20 -2.62 -4.66 -10.92
C TRP A 20 -1.30 -4.98 -11.63
N VAL A 21 -1.04 -6.26 -11.81
CA VAL A 21 0.15 -6.74 -12.54
C VAL A 21 -0.29 -7.44 -13.82
N SER A 22 0.46 -7.21 -14.90
CA SER A 22 0.23 -7.91 -16.15
C SER A 22 0.50 -9.41 -15.95
N SER A 23 -0.45 -10.25 -16.33
CA SER A 23 -0.31 -11.70 -16.27
C SER A 23 0.24 -12.26 -17.58
N ARG A 24 0.89 -13.42 -17.50
CA ARG A 24 1.56 -14.07 -18.65
C ARG A 24 0.61 -14.46 -19.79
N ASP A 25 -0.68 -14.60 -19.49
CA ASP A 25 -1.76 -14.90 -20.43
C ASP A 25 -2.36 -13.64 -21.08
N GLY A 26 -1.77 -12.45 -20.85
CA GLY A 26 -2.22 -11.19 -21.43
C GLY A 26 -3.34 -10.50 -20.66
N GLY A 27 -3.70 -11.02 -19.48
CA GLY A 27 -4.65 -10.39 -18.57
C GLY A 27 -3.99 -9.44 -17.55
N TRP A 28 -4.80 -9.03 -16.58
CA TRP A 28 -4.36 -8.33 -15.38
C TRP A 28 -4.76 -9.15 -14.17
N ALA A 29 -3.82 -9.37 -13.25
CA ALA A 29 -4.07 -10.03 -11.98
C ALA A 29 -3.88 -9.05 -10.83
N PRO A 30 -4.71 -9.09 -9.78
CA PRO A 30 -4.49 -8.29 -8.60
C PRO A 30 -3.39 -8.92 -7.74
N GLU A 31 -2.44 -8.12 -7.31
CA GLU A 31 -1.52 -8.47 -6.23
C GLU A 31 -1.97 -7.75 -4.97
N ILE A 32 -2.21 -8.51 -3.90
CA ILE A 32 -2.64 -7.99 -2.60
C ILE A 32 -1.48 -8.07 -1.63
N LEU A 33 -1.23 -6.96 -0.94
CA LEU A 33 -0.24 -6.88 0.13
C LEU A 33 -0.92 -6.40 1.41
N GLN A 34 -0.69 -7.11 2.51
CA GLN A 34 -1.18 -6.71 3.84
C GLN A 34 0.01 -6.41 4.74
N GLY A 35 -0.02 -5.28 5.45
CA GLY A 35 1.05 -4.88 6.34
C GLY A 35 0.58 -3.99 7.48
N ARG A 36 1.50 -3.69 8.39
CA ARG A 36 1.29 -2.68 9.45
C ARG A 36 1.66 -1.31 8.91
N TYR A 37 0.72 -0.37 8.91
CA TYR A 37 0.98 0.99 8.47
C TYR A 37 1.97 1.69 9.40
N LEU A 38 3.06 2.24 8.84
CA LEU A 38 4.03 3.00 9.62
C LEU A 38 3.82 4.50 9.41
N GLU A 39 3.89 4.94 8.15
CA GLU A 39 3.75 6.33 7.75
C GLU A 39 3.46 6.45 6.25
N ARG A 40 3.25 7.68 5.81
CA ARG A 40 2.98 8.05 4.42
C ARG A 40 3.59 9.41 4.15
N ASP A 41 4.08 9.58 2.94
CA ASP A 41 4.41 10.88 2.38
C ASP A 41 3.67 11.10 1.05
N ASP A 42 4.14 12.04 0.24
CA ASP A 42 3.54 12.30 -1.08
C ASP A 42 3.89 11.21 -2.12
N ALA A 43 4.97 10.46 -1.90
CA ALA A 43 5.44 9.41 -2.80
C ALA A 43 4.76 8.05 -2.55
N GLY A 44 4.30 7.78 -1.33
CA GLY A 44 3.66 6.51 -1.03
C GLY A 44 3.45 6.21 0.45
N TRP A 45 3.40 4.91 0.74
CA TRP A 45 3.22 4.38 2.10
C TRP A 45 4.44 3.58 2.51
N LEU A 46 4.88 3.79 3.75
CA LEU A 46 5.79 2.89 4.43
C LEU A 46 4.96 1.92 5.27
N VAL A 47 5.14 0.63 5.01
CA VAL A 47 4.43 -0.45 5.69
C VAL A 47 5.41 -1.50 6.17
N GLU A 48 5.13 -2.15 7.29
CA GLU A 48 5.89 -3.32 7.72
C GLU A 48 5.16 -4.60 7.26
N VAL A 49 5.86 -5.42 6.48
CA VAL A 49 5.39 -6.72 5.97
C VAL A 49 6.33 -7.78 6.52
N ASP A 50 5.80 -8.73 7.29
CA ASP A 50 6.58 -9.81 7.91
C ASP A 50 7.86 -9.31 8.64
N GLY A 51 7.74 -8.19 9.36
CA GLY A 51 8.84 -7.56 10.09
C GLY A 51 9.78 -6.68 9.24
N THR A 52 9.54 -6.57 7.94
CA THR A 52 10.37 -5.79 7.01
C THR A 52 9.67 -4.50 6.57
N PRO A 53 10.25 -3.31 6.85
CA PRO A 53 9.76 -2.07 6.27
C PRO A 53 9.85 -2.08 4.74
N THR A 54 8.73 -1.79 4.09
CA THR A 54 8.54 -1.86 2.64
C THR A 54 7.84 -0.57 2.19
N VAL A 55 8.39 0.07 1.15
CA VAL A 55 7.79 1.26 0.54
C VAL A 55 6.87 0.83 -0.60
N LEU A 56 5.63 1.29 -0.58
CA LEU A 56 4.65 1.11 -1.64
C LEU A 56 4.43 2.45 -2.34
N ALA A 57 4.85 2.55 -3.60
CA ALA A 57 4.69 3.77 -4.39
C ALA A 57 3.20 4.05 -4.64
N ARG A 58 2.80 5.32 -4.51
CA ARG A 58 1.42 5.78 -4.71
C ARG A 58 0.90 5.57 -6.12
N ASP A 59 1.78 5.60 -7.12
CA ASP A 59 1.41 5.43 -8.52
C ASP A 59 1.23 3.95 -8.90
N ASP A 60 1.76 3.03 -8.08
CA ASP A 60 1.67 1.59 -8.32
C ASP A 60 0.60 0.90 -7.45
N TRP A 61 0.41 1.39 -6.22
CA TRP A 61 -0.44 0.75 -5.22
C TRP A 61 -1.63 1.62 -4.85
N ALA A 62 -2.77 0.96 -4.62
CA ALA A 62 -3.96 1.57 -4.05
C ALA A 62 -4.33 0.88 -2.73
N VAL A 63 -5.05 1.59 -1.87
CA VAL A 63 -5.64 1.02 -0.65
C VAL A 63 -6.81 0.12 -1.03
N TYR A 64 -6.82 -1.11 -0.51
CA TYR A 64 -7.91 -2.07 -0.67
C TYR A 64 -8.84 -2.05 0.55
N ARG A 65 -10.14 -1.84 0.34
CA ARG A 65 -11.17 -1.62 1.37
C ARG A 65 -12.27 -2.68 1.34
#